data_AF-A0A091RR71-F1
#
_entry.id   AF-A0A091RR71-F1
#
_cell.length_a   1.000
_cell.length_b   1.000
_cell.length_c   1.000
_cell.angle_alpha   90.00
_cell.angle_beta   90.00
_cell.angle_gamma   90.00
#
_symmetry.space_group_name_H-M   'P 1'
#
loop_
_entity.id
_entity.type
_entity.pdbx_description
1 polymer ?
#
loop_
_entity_poly.entity_id
_entity_poly.type
_entity_poly.pdbx_seq_one_letter_code
_entity_poly.pdbx_strand_id
1 'polypeptide(L)' 'IQPSLWSKDDVIHWLRWAETEFSLRPADESKFEMNGKALCILTKDDFRYRAPSS' A
#
# COMPACT_ATOMS: atom_id res chain seq x y z
N ILE A 1 -0.72 -12.05 -10.25
CA ILE A 1 -1.59 -12.49 -9.13
C ILE A 1 -2.59 -11.38 -8.85
N GLN A 2 -3.86 -11.69 -8.59
CA GLN A 2 -4.87 -10.67 -8.31
C GLN A 2 -4.59 -9.97 -6.97
N PRO A 3 -4.61 -8.62 -6.89
CA PRO A 3 -4.32 -7.92 -5.65
C PRO A 3 -5.21 -8.33 -4.47
N SER A 4 -6.45 -8.72 -4.70
CA SER A 4 -7.36 -9.23 -3.66
C SER A 4 -6.89 -10.53 -2.99
N LEU A 5 -5.92 -11.24 -3.56
CA LEU A 5 -5.33 -12.46 -3.00
C LEU A 5 -4.03 -12.20 -2.23
N TRP A 6 -3.54 -10.96 -2.19
CA TRP A 6 -2.31 -10.61 -1.49
C TRP A 6 -2.44 -10.84 0.01
N SER A 7 -1.42 -11.48 0.58
CA SER A 7 -1.17 -11.47 2.01
C SER A 7 -0.79 -10.07 2.49
N LYS A 8 -0.65 -9.89 3.80
CA LYS A 8 -0.12 -8.64 4.36
C LYS A 8 1.31 -8.37 3.87
N ASP A 9 2.15 -9.39 3.82
CA ASP A 9 3.54 -9.24 3.36
C ASP A 9 3.62 -8.87 1.88
N ASP A 10 2.72 -9.40 1.04
CA ASP A 10 2.64 -9.02 -0.38
C ASP A 10 2.29 -7.53 -0.55
N VAL A 11 1.38 -7.00 0.28
CA VAL A 11 1.02 -5.56 0.28
C VAL A 11 2.22 -4.70 0.64
N ILE A 12 2.99 -5.09 1.66
CA ILE A 12 4.19 -4.35 2.07
C ILE A 12 5.29 -4.42 0.99
N HIS A 13 5.51 -5.58 0.37
CA HIS A 13 6.45 -5.69 -0.74
C HIS A 13 6.03 -4.83 -1.94
N TRP A 14 4.74 -4.80 -2.27
CA TRP A 14 4.22 -3.93 -3.32
C TRP A 14 4.43 -2.45 -3.00
N LEU A 15 4.19 -2.04 -1.74
CA LEU A 15 4.39 -0.66 -1.30
C LEU A 15 5.85 -0.23 -1.47
N ARG A 16 6.82 -1.04 -1.01
CA ARG A 16 8.26 -0.79 -1.18
C ARG A 16 8.69 -0.72 -2.64
N TRP A 17 8.14 -1.61 -3.47
CA TRP A 17 8.39 -1.56 -4.91
C TRP A 17 7.88 -0.25 -5.51
N ALA A 18 6.66 0.17 -5.18
CA ALA A 18 6.07 1.40 -5.69
C ALA A 18 6.87 2.64 -5.26
N GLU A 19 7.35 2.68 -4.01
CA GLU A 19 8.22 3.74 -3.52
C GLU A 19 9.50 3.86 -4.35
N THR A 20 10.11 2.74 -4.70
CA THR A 20 11.33 2.71 -5.52
C THR A 20 11.04 3.07 -6.97
N GLU A 21 10.04 2.44 -7.59
CA GLU A 21 9.68 2.60 -9.00
C GLU A 21 9.28 4.05 -9.34
N PHE A 22 8.53 4.70 -8.44
CA PHE A 22 8.02 6.04 -8.65
C PHE A 22 8.79 7.11 -7.86
N SER A 23 9.91 6.75 -7.23
CA SER A 23 10.71 7.65 -6.38
C SER A 23 9.88 8.39 -5.32
N LEU A 24 8.93 7.67 -4.70
CA LEU A 24 8.08 8.23 -3.65
C LEU A 24 8.86 8.27 -2.33
N ARG A 25 8.39 9.13 -1.42
CA ARG A 25 8.87 9.08 -0.04
C ARG A 25 8.38 7.79 0.63
N PRO A 26 9.22 7.15 1.46
CA PRO A 26 8.79 5.99 2.24
C PRO A 26 7.53 6.29 3.05
N ALA A 27 6.49 5.49 2.83
CA ALA A 27 5.28 5.52 3.62
C ALA A 27 5.49 4.73 4.92
N ASP A 28 4.69 5.06 5.92
CA ASP A 28 4.67 4.30 7.17
C ASP A 28 3.95 2.96 6.92
N GLU A 29 4.73 1.89 6.77
CA GLU A 29 4.24 0.52 6.52
C GLU A 29 3.22 0.06 7.57
N SER A 30 3.31 0.56 8.81
CA SER A 30 2.35 0.23 9.87
C SER A 30 0.93 0.71 9.54
N LYS A 31 0.79 1.73 8.67
CA LYS A 31 -0.50 2.21 8.18
C LYS A 31 -1.08 1.36 7.06
N PHE A 32 -0.34 0.38 6.56
CA PHE A 32 -0.77 -0.55 5.51
C PHE A 32 -0.78 -2.01 6.00
N GLU A 33 -0.87 -2.24 7.32
CA GLU A 33 -1.00 -3.59 7.91
C GLU A 33 -2.35 -4.26 7.59
N MET A 34 -2.56 -4.62 6.34
CA MET A 34 -3.78 -5.20 5.83
C MET A 34 -3.49 -6.15 4.67
N ASN A 35 -4.44 -7.03 4.36
CA ASN A 35 -4.33 -7.89 3.19
C ASN A 35 -4.80 -7.17 1.91
N GLY A 36 -4.61 -7.84 0.79
CA GLY A 36 -5.02 -7.36 -0.52
C GLY A 36 -6.49 -7.01 -0.67
N LYS A 37 -7.40 -7.75 0.00
CA LYS A 37 -8.84 -7.45 -0.05
C LYS A 37 -9.13 -6.08 0.55
N ALA A 38 -8.56 -5.81 1.73
CA ALA A 38 -8.72 -4.51 2.39
C ALA A 38 -8.05 -3.39 1.57
N LEU A 39 -6.86 -3.64 1.01
CA LEU A 39 -6.17 -2.68 0.14
C LEU A 39 -7.04 -2.28 -1.05
N CYS A 40 -7.68 -3.24 -1.73
CA CYS A 40 -8.53 -2.98 -2.89
C CYS A 40 -9.82 -2.19 -2.59
N ILE A 41 -10.22 -2.10 -1.32
CA ILE A 41 -11.42 -1.35 -0.91
C ILE A 41 -11.07 0.11 -0.57
N LEU A 42 -9.80 0.40 -0.28
CA LEU A 42 -9.37 1.76 0.05
C LEU A 42 -9.73 2.74 -1.06
N THR A 43 -10.35 3.84 -0.67
CA THR A 43 -10.59 4.96 -1.55
C THR A 43 -9.31 5.78 -1.74
N LYS A 44 -9.33 6.71 -2.71
CA LYS A 44 -8.24 7.65 -2.91
C LYS A 44 -7.93 8.48 -1.65
N ASP A 45 -8.96 8.86 -0.90
CA ASP A 45 -8.78 9.66 0.30
C ASP A 45 -8.22 8.85 1.47
N ASP A 46 -8.56 7.55 1.57
CA ASP A 46 -7.91 6.66 2.53
C ASP A 46 -6.41 6.52 2.26
N PHE A 47 -6.02 6.40 0.98
CA PHE A 47 -4.61 6.37 0.59
C PHE A 47 -3.89 7.67 0.98
N ARG A 48 -4.49 8.85 0.71
CA ARG A 48 -3.92 10.15 1.11
C ARG A 48 -3.78 10.29 2.61
N TYR A 49 -4.74 9.80 3.38
CA TYR A 49 -4.66 9.85 4.85
C TYR A 49 -3.51 8.99 5.37
N ARG A 50 -3.30 7.81 4.77
CA ARG A 50 -2.23 6.88 5.16
C ARG A 50 -0.86 7.35 4.68
N ALA A 51 -0.77 7.88 3.46
CA ALA A 51 0.45 8.37 2.81
C ALA A 51 0.26 9.81 2.28
N PRO A 52 0.29 10.83 3.17
CA PRO A 52 0.00 12.22 2.79
C PRO A 52 1.10 12.89 1.96
N SER A 53 2.28 12.28 1.89
CA SER A 53 3.47 12.80 1.22
C SER A 53 3.81 12.07 -0.08
N SER A 54 2.92 11.21 -0.56
CA SER A 54 3.11 10.33 -1.72
C SER A 54 2.11 10.65 -2.83
#